data_AF-A0A355G7G7-F1
#
_entry.id   AF-A0A355G7G7-F1
#
_cell.length_a   1.000
_cell.length_b   1.000
_cell.length_c   1.000
_cell.angle_alpha   90.00
_cell.angle_beta   90.00
_cell.angle_gamma   90.00
#
_symmetry.space_group_name_H-M   'P 1'
#
loop_
_entity.id
_entity.type
_entity.pdbx_description
1 polymer ?
#
loop_
_entity_poly.entity_id
_entity_poly.type
_entity_poly.pdbx_seq_one_letter_code
_entity_poly.pdbx_strand_id
1 'polypeptide(L)'
;IQQGAEWKKHWAFQPPQQNSPPETSQSQWVKNPIDAFILSGLEKKGLSPAPPADRVALIRRVCFDLTGLPPTPEEVDQFVNDSSPDAYEKLVDRLLDSPRYGERWARHWLDLVRYADTNSFERDGAKPNAWRFRDYVIRSFNEDKPYSQFIKEQLAGDELDQVTNDTIIATGYYRLGLWDDEPADPLLSYYNELDDIVSTTSQVFLGLTLNCARCHEHKIDPVPHEDYYRFMAFFHG
;
A
#
# COMPACT_ATOMS: atom_id res chain seq x y z
N ILE A 1 1.30 14.84 33.83
CA ILE A 1 1.38 13.37 34.06
C ILE A 1 1.85 13.15 35.50
N GLN A 2 0.93 12.96 36.45
CA GLN A 2 1.22 12.73 37.88
C GLN A 2 1.17 11.23 38.27
N GLN A 3 0.95 10.34 37.29
CA GLN A 3 0.66 8.91 37.51
C GLN A 3 1.82 7.98 37.11
N GLY A 4 3.05 8.50 36.95
CA GLY A 4 4.26 7.67 36.87
C GLY A 4 4.47 6.82 35.61
N ALA A 5 3.62 6.93 34.58
CA ALA A 5 3.89 6.29 33.29
C ALA A 5 5.06 7.01 32.59
N GLU A 6 6.16 6.29 32.33
CA GLU A 6 7.25 6.81 31.50
C GLU A 6 6.76 7.00 30.07
N TRP A 7 6.73 8.24 29.59
CA TRP A 7 6.47 8.53 28.19
C TRP A 7 7.70 8.16 27.36
N LYS A 8 7.66 7.01 26.68
CA LYS A 8 8.69 6.59 25.74
C LYS A 8 8.35 7.14 24.35
N LYS A 9 9.35 7.68 23.64
CA LYS A 9 9.19 8.06 22.23
C LYS A 9 8.73 6.83 21.44
N HIS A 10 7.70 6.99 20.62
CA HIS A 10 7.19 5.88 19.80
C HIS A 10 8.29 5.37 18.85
N TRP A 11 8.37 4.04 18.67
CA TRP A 11 9.47 3.39 17.94
C TRP A 11 9.60 3.86 16.48
N ALA A 12 8.49 4.25 15.85
CA ALA A 12 8.47 4.74 14.48
C ALA A 12 9.19 6.09 14.28
N PHE A 13 9.38 6.87 15.35
CA PHE A 13 10.10 8.15 15.33
C PHE A 13 11.51 8.03 15.92
N GLN A 14 12.06 6.81 15.93
CA GLN A 14 13.43 6.55 16.33
C GLN A 14 14.21 5.98 15.14
N PRO A 15 15.51 6.30 15.00
CA PRO A 15 16.34 5.69 13.98
C PRO A 15 16.31 4.16 14.09
N PRO A 16 16.16 3.42 12.97
CA PRO A 16 16.22 1.97 13.00
C PRO A 16 17.59 1.51 13.50
N GLN A 17 17.60 0.51 14.38
CA GLN A 17 18.83 -0.07 14.90
C GLN A 17 19.17 -1.35 14.14
N GLN A 18 20.43 -1.48 13.74
CA GLN A 18 20.91 -2.70 13.12
C GLN A 18 21.05 -3.80 14.17
N ASN A 19 20.23 -4.85 14.04
CA ASN A 19 20.30 -6.03 14.89
C ASN A 19 21.01 -7.17 14.16
N SER A 20 21.91 -7.86 14.85
CA SER A 20 22.51 -9.09 14.31
C SER A 20 21.48 -10.22 14.38
N PRO A 21 21.42 -11.12 13.37
CA PRO A 21 20.56 -12.30 13.43
C PRO A 21 20.86 -13.13 14.68
N PRO A 22 19.84 -13.62 15.40
CA PRO A 22 20.05 -14.43 16.59
C PRO A 22 20.65 -15.79 16.25
N GLU A 23 21.41 -16.37 17.17
CA GLU A 23 21.79 -17.77 17.09
C GLU A 23 20.58 -18.67 17.36
N THR A 24 20.40 -19.71 16.55
CA THR A 24 19.25 -20.61 16.61
C THR A 24 19.70 -22.07 16.58
N SER A 25 18.92 -22.97 17.19
CA SER A 25 19.30 -24.38 17.32
C SER A 25 19.22 -25.18 15.99
N GLN A 26 18.39 -24.74 15.04
CA GLN A 26 18.16 -25.44 13.75
C GLN A 26 18.74 -24.66 12.55
N SER A 27 20.06 -24.59 12.46
CA SER A 27 20.76 -23.84 11.41
C SER A 27 20.41 -24.27 9.96
N GLN A 28 20.00 -25.52 9.75
CA GLN A 28 19.62 -26.01 8.41
C GLN A 28 18.28 -25.48 7.89
N TRP A 29 17.38 -25.07 8.80
CA TRP A 29 16.08 -24.49 8.47
C TRP A 29 16.21 -23.03 8.03
N VAL A 30 17.14 -22.29 8.64
CA VAL A 30 17.42 -20.89 8.34
C VAL A 30 18.04 -20.77 6.93
N LYS A 31 17.32 -20.17 5.98
CA LYS A 31 17.80 -19.91 4.61
C LYS A 31 18.26 -18.47 4.43
N ASN A 32 17.66 -17.54 5.17
CA ASN A 32 18.01 -16.13 5.16
C ASN A 32 17.99 -15.55 6.60
N PRO A 33 18.52 -14.33 6.82
CA PRO A 33 18.55 -13.72 8.15
C PRO A 33 17.19 -13.54 8.83
N ILE A 34 16.10 -13.36 8.07
CA ILE A 34 14.73 -13.19 8.61
C ILE A 34 14.27 -14.49 9.27
N ASP A 35 14.59 -15.64 8.68
CA ASP A 35 14.23 -16.95 9.22
C ASP A 35 14.83 -17.15 10.63
N ALA A 36 16.04 -16.64 10.89
CA ALA A 36 16.65 -16.73 12.21
C ALA A 36 15.82 -15.98 13.28
N PHE A 37 15.30 -14.79 12.96
CA PHE A 37 14.43 -14.05 13.87
C PHE A 37 13.11 -14.78 14.14
N ILE A 38 12.51 -15.37 13.10
CA ILE A 38 11.28 -16.16 13.21
C ILE A 38 11.53 -17.40 14.08
N LEU A 39 12.59 -18.17 13.80
CA LEU A 39 12.94 -19.39 14.52
C LEU A 39 13.26 -19.11 15.99
N SER A 40 14.06 -18.09 16.30
CA SER A 40 14.32 -17.67 17.68
C SER A 40 13.00 -17.33 18.42
N GLY A 41 12.04 -16.70 17.73
CA GLY A 41 10.72 -16.42 18.29
C GLY A 41 9.89 -17.68 18.58
N LEU A 42 9.98 -18.69 17.71
CA LEU A 42 9.33 -19.99 17.90
C LEU A 42 9.97 -20.79 19.03
N GLU A 43 11.30 -20.89 19.06
CA GLU A 43 12.07 -21.60 20.08
C GLU A 43 11.80 -21.06 21.48
N LYS A 44 11.76 -19.73 21.65
CA LYS A 44 11.40 -19.08 22.93
C LYS A 44 10.00 -19.44 23.43
N LYS A 45 9.10 -19.81 22.52
CA LYS A 45 7.73 -20.24 22.83
C LYS A 45 7.58 -21.77 22.87
N GLY A 46 8.67 -22.52 22.73
CA GLY A 46 8.64 -23.99 22.65
C GLY A 46 7.93 -24.53 21.42
N LEU A 47 7.90 -23.75 20.33
CA LEU A 47 7.28 -24.12 19.05
C LEU A 47 8.34 -24.53 18.03
N SER A 48 7.94 -25.38 17.09
CA SER A 48 8.74 -25.77 15.93
C SER A 48 8.09 -25.23 14.64
N PRO A 49 8.88 -24.96 13.58
CA PRO A 49 8.32 -24.59 12.28
C PRO A 49 7.36 -25.66 11.75
N ALA A 50 6.29 -25.20 11.07
CA ALA A 50 5.39 -26.10 10.35
C ALA A 50 6.10 -26.70 9.12
N PRO A 51 5.72 -27.93 8.70
CA PRO A 51 6.22 -28.49 7.45
C PRO A 51 5.80 -27.61 6.25
N PRO A 52 6.58 -27.61 5.15
CA PRO A 52 6.18 -26.94 3.92
C PRO A 52 4.80 -27.41 3.42
N ALA A 53 4.06 -26.51 2.79
CA ALA A 53 2.82 -26.87 2.12
C ALA A 53 3.11 -27.84 0.96
N ASP A 54 2.16 -28.73 0.65
CA ASP A 54 2.24 -29.55 -0.55
C ASP A 54 2.19 -28.70 -1.83
N ARG A 55 2.67 -29.25 -2.95
CA ARG A 55 2.79 -28.50 -4.20
C ARG A 55 1.45 -27.99 -4.72
N VAL A 56 0.36 -28.74 -4.54
CA VAL A 56 -0.98 -28.33 -5.01
C VAL A 56 -1.49 -27.15 -4.19
N ALA A 57 -1.33 -27.19 -2.87
CA ALA A 57 -1.66 -26.08 -2.00
C ALA A 57 -0.81 -24.85 -2.30
N LEU A 58 0.49 -25.04 -2.61
CA LEU A 58 1.42 -23.96 -2.89
C LEU A 58 1.05 -23.19 -4.16
N ILE A 59 0.83 -23.88 -5.30
CA ILE A 59 0.41 -23.21 -6.55
C ILE A 59 -0.94 -22.50 -6.38
N ARG A 60 -1.90 -23.14 -5.68
CA ARG A 60 -3.21 -22.53 -5.45
C ARG A 60 -3.08 -21.22 -4.68
N ARG A 61 -2.30 -21.18 -3.59
CA ARG A 61 -2.11 -19.99 -2.77
C ARG A 61 -1.45 -18.87 -3.56
N VAL A 62 -0.31 -19.14 -4.20
CA VAL A 62 0.44 -18.11 -4.92
C VAL A 62 -0.34 -17.53 -6.11
N CYS A 63 -1.14 -18.34 -6.81
CA CYS A 63 -2.02 -17.83 -7.86
C CYS A 63 -3.08 -16.87 -7.31
N PHE A 64 -3.75 -17.22 -6.20
CA PHE A 64 -4.72 -16.32 -5.57
C PHE A 64 -4.08 -15.05 -5.02
N ASP A 65 -2.89 -15.16 -4.44
CA ASP A 65 -2.18 -14.02 -3.87
C ASP A 65 -1.73 -13.04 -4.96
N LEU A 66 -1.11 -13.55 -6.03
CA LEU A 66 -0.53 -12.70 -7.08
C LEU A 66 -1.54 -12.24 -8.12
N THR A 67 -2.49 -13.09 -8.52
CA THR A 67 -3.42 -12.79 -9.63
C THR A 67 -4.89 -12.74 -9.20
N GLY A 68 -5.22 -13.17 -7.97
CA GLY A 68 -6.60 -13.26 -7.51
C GLY A 68 -7.42 -14.39 -8.13
N LEU A 69 -6.81 -15.23 -8.96
CA LEU A 69 -7.47 -16.31 -9.70
C LEU A 69 -6.91 -17.67 -9.30
N PRO A 70 -7.73 -18.75 -9.37
CA PRO A 70 -7.22 -20.10 -9.22
C PRO A 70 -6.34 -20.49 -10.42
N PRO A 71 -5.35 -21.39 -10.25
CA PRO A 71 -4.63 -21.98 -11.37
C PRO A 71 -5.55 -22.89 -12.20
N THR A 72 -5.26 -23.06 -13.49
CA THR A 72 -5.92 -24.10 -14.31
C THR A 72 -5.39 -25.50 -13.95
N PRO A 73 -6.14 -26.57 -14.25
CA PRO A 73 -5.65 -27.94 -14.06
C PRO A 73 -4.30 -28.20 -14.72
N GLU A 74 -4.08 -27.67 -15.93
CA GLU A 74 -2.83 -27.83 -16.68
C GLU A 74 -1.66 -27.12 -16.00
N GLU A 75 -1.88 -25.93 -15.42
CA GLU A 75 -0.85 -25.22 -14.66
C GLU A 75 -0.48 -25.96 -13.36
N VAL A 76 -1.48 -26.57 -12.70
CA VAL A 76 -1.25 -27.44 -11.55
C VAL A 76 -0.40 -28.64 -11.95
N ASP A 77 -0.77 -29.34 -13.01
CA ASP A 77 -0.03 -30.52 -13.48
C ASP A 77 1.40 -30.15 -13.89
N GLN A 78 1.58 -29.02 -14.59
CA GLN A 78 2.90 -28.53 -14.97
C GLN A 78 3.76 -28.25 -13.73
N PHE A 79 3.24 -27.51 -12.75
CA PHE A 79 4.00 -27.19 -11.55
C PHE A 79 4.24 -28.42 -10.68
N VAL A 80 3.24 -29.27 -10.44
CA VAL A 80 3.39 -30.44 -9.56
C VAL A 80 4.44 -31.40 -10.10
N ASN A 81 4.52 -31.57 -11.42
CA ASN A 81 5.47 -32.48 -12.06
C ASN A 81 6.83 -31.84 -12.40
N ASP A 82 7.00 -30.52 -12.24
CA ASP A 82 8.28 -29.85 -12.44
C ASP A 82 9.24 -30.15 -11.28
N SER A 83 10.26 -30.97 -11.57
CA SER A 83 11.30 -31.38 -10.62
C SER A 83 12.53 -30.46 -10.62
N SER A 84 12.52 -29.39 -11.41
CA SER A 84 13.60 -28.43 -11.41
C SER A 84 13.74 -27.74 -10.03
N PRO A 85 14.96 -27.45 -9.58
CA PRO A 85 15.19 -26.85 -8.27
C PRO A 85 14.61 -25.44 -8.14
N ASP A 86 14.31 -24.79 -9.27
CA ASP A 86 13.76 -23.43 -9.42
C ASP A 86 12.30 -23.43 -9.92
N ALA A 87 11.58 -24.55 -9.81
CA ALA A 87 10.21 -24.67 -10.29
C ALA A 87 9.24 -23.66 -9.64
N TYR A 88 9.47 -23.30 -8.37
CA TYR A 88 8.62 -22.35 -7.66
C TYR A 88 8.90 -20.91 -8.10
N GLU A 89 10.16 -20.55 -8.27
CA GLU A 89 10.60 -19.25 -8.74
C GLU A 89 10.08 -19.01 -10.17
N LYS A 90 10.20 -19.98 -11.07
CA LYS A 90 9.61 -19.91 -12.42
C LYS A 90 8.10 -19.71 -12.41
N LEU A 91 7.39 -20.35 -11.48
CA LEU A 91 5.95 -20.15 -11.31
C LEU A 91 5.65 -18.72 -10.86
N VAL A 92 6.38 -18.21 -9.87
CA VAL A 92 6.23 -16.84 -9.35
C VAL A 92 6.50 -15.82 -10.45
N ASP A 93 7.62 -15.95 -11.17
CA ASP A 93 8.00 -15.04 -12.26
C ASP A 93 6.90 -14.97 -13.33
N ARG A 94 6.38 -16.13 -13.76
CA ARG A 94 5.27 -16.20 -14.72
C ARG A 94 3.99 -15.52 -14.22
N LEU A 95 3.72 -15.57 -12.91
CA LEU A 95 2.55 -14.94 -12.32
C LEU A 95 2.73 -13.42 -12.19
N LEU A 96 3.94 -12.96 -11.87
CA LEU A 96 4.29 -11.54 -11.83
C LEU A 96 4.25 -10.90 -13.22
N ASP A 97 4.70 -11.62 -14.25
CA ASP A 97 4.66 -11.19 -15.66
C ASP A 97 3.23 -11.17 -16.25
N SER A 98 2.24 -11.73 -15.55
CA SER A 98 0.87 -11.76 -16.03
C SER A 98 0.20 -10.40 -15.88
N PRO A 99 -0.57 -9.89 -16.86
CA PRO A 99 -1.30 -8.64 -16.71
C PRO A 99 -2.31 -8.66 -15.55
N ARG A 100 -2.73 -9.87 -15.13
CA ARG A 100 -3.59 -10.12 -13.97
C ARG A 100 -2.94 -9.69 -12.65
N TYR A 101 -1.60 -9.66 -12.58
CA TYR A 101 -0.88 -9.20 -11.40
C TYR A 101 -1.22 -7.73 -11.11
N GLY A 102 -1.06 -6.86 -12.10
CA GLY A 102 -1.44 -5.45 -11.98
C GLY A 102 -2.92 -5.26 -11.70
N GLU A 103 -3.81 -6.04 -12.33
CA GLU A 103 -5.25 -5.99 -12.00
C GLU A 103 -5.53 -6.36 -10.53
N ARG A 104 -4.82 -7.36 -9.99
CA ARG A 104 -4.97 -7.80 -8.60
C ARG A 104 -4.44 -6.76 -7.62
N TRP A 105 -3.21 -6.31 -7.83
CA TRP A 105 -2.50 -5.43 -6.89
C TRP A 105 -2.95 -3.98 -6.97
N ALA A 106 -3.37 -3.51 -8.15
CA ALA A 106 -3.95 -2.19 -8.29
C ALA A 106 -5.18 -2.00 -7.41
N ARG A 107 -6.01 -3.03 -7.20
CA ARG A 107 -7.19 -2.90 -6.32
C ARG A 107 -6.81 -2.48 -4.90
N HIS A 108 -5.74 -3.06 -4.35
CA HIS A 108 -5.25 -2.67 -3.03
C HIS A 108 -4.82 -1.20 -2.99
N TRP A 109 -4.17 -0.70 -4.04
CA TRP A 109 -3.81 0.71 -4.13
C TRP A 109 -5.01 1.63 -4.33
N LEU A 110 -5.94 1.24 -5.22
CA LEU A 110 -7.14 2.00 -5.56
C LEU A 110 -8.06 2.18 -4.35
N ASP A 111 -8.14 1.18 -3.46
CA ASP A 111 -8.83 1.29 -2.18
C ASP A 111 -8.20 2.36 -1.28
N LEU A 112 -6.86 2.42 -1.21
CA LEU A 112 -6.14 3.40 -0.39
C LEU A 112 -6.37 4.85 -0.85
N VAL A 113 -6.39 5.07 -2.17
CA VAL A 113 -6.57 6.41 -2.75
C VAL A 113 -8.03 6.77 -3.02
N ARG A 114 -8.98 5.99 -2.49
CA ARG A 114 -10.44 6.23 -2.57
C ARG A 114 -10.94 6.32 -4.01
N TYR A 115 -10.41 5.45 -4.87
CA TYR A 115 -10.90 5.35 -6.23
C TYR A 115 -12.37 4.90 -6.25
N ALA A 116 -13.19 5.58 -7.04
CA ALA A 116 -14.52 5.13 -7.42
C ALA A 116 -14.83 5.58 -8.84
N ASP A 117 -15.61 4.78 -9.58
CA ASP A 117 -16.14 5.17 -10.89
C ASP A 117 -17.28 6.20 -10.79
N THR A 118 -17.74 6.51 -9.58
CA THR A 118 -18.86 7.40 -9.28
C THR A 118 -18.53 8.38 -8.15
N ASN A 119 -19.36 9.42 -8.00
CA ASN A 119 -19.17 10.51 -7.03
C ASN A 119 -19.15 10.06 -5.57
N SER A 120 -19.73 8.89 -5.29
CA SER A 120 -19.81 8.28 -3.96
C SER A 120 -20.53 9.17 -2.92
N PHE A 121 -21.31 10.14 -3.40
CA PHE A 121 -22.05 11.12 -2.59
C PHE A 121 -23.52 11.16 -3.05
N GLU A 122 -24.38 11.91 -2.33
CA GLU A 122 -25.85 11.92 -2.49
C GLU A 122 -26.35 11.78 -3.93
N ARG A 123 -25.82 12.59 -4.86
CA ARG A 123 -25.98 12.41 -6.31
C ARG A 123 -24.82 11.58 -6.87
N ASP A 124 -24.97 10.27 -6.77
CA ASP A 124 -23.93 9.29 -7.14
C ASP A 124 -23.85 9.08 -8.67
N GLY A 125 -23.46 10.14 -9.38
CA GLY A 125 -23.21 10.12 -10.81
C GLY A 125 -21.85 9.51 -11.16
N ALA A 126 -21.69 9.03 -12.39
CA ALA A 126 -20.40 8.58 -12.89
C ALA A 126 -19.37 9.73 -12.89
N LYS A 127 -18.16 9.48 -12.38
CA LYS A 127 -17.01 10.39 -12.51
C LYS A 127 -16.40 10.24 -13.90
N PRO A 128 -16.55 11.22 -14.81
CA PRO A 128 -16.07 11.06 -16.16
C PRO A 128 -14.56 10.84 -16.19
N ASN A 129 -14.12 9.84 -16.96
CA ASN A 129 -12.70 9.49 -17.15
C ASN A 129 -11.94 8.97 -15.93
N ALA A 130 -12.59 8.72 -14.78
CA ALA A 130 -11.91 8.16 -13.59
C ALA A 130 -11.13 6.86 -13.91
N TRP A 131 -11.70 6.00 -14.76
CA TRP A 131 -11.07 4.76 -15.24
C TRP A 131 -9.66 4.92 -15.80
N ARG A 132 -9.28 6.11 -16.29
CA ARG A 132 -7.92 6.37 -16.77
C ARG A 132 -6.90 6.28 -15.63
N PHE A 133 -7.27 6.76 -14.43
CA PHE A 133 -6.44 6.63 -13.23
C PHE A 133 -6.30 5.16 -12.83
N ARG A 134 -7.40 4.40 -12.81
CA ARG A 134 -7.37 2.95 -12.55
C ARG A 134 -6.42 2.23 -13.51
N ASP A 135 -6.55 2.49 -14.80
CA ASP A 135 -5.72 1.84 -15.82
C ASP A 135 -4.25 2.28 -15.71
N TYR A 136 -3.98 3.52 -15.32
CA TYR A 136 -2.63 3.99 -14.99
C TYR A 136 -2.02 3.22 -13.81
N VAL A 137 -2.78 2.99 -12.74
CA VAL A 137 -2.31 2.20 -11.58
C VAL A 137 -2.03 0.76 -12.00
N ILE A 138 -2.94 0.13 -12.76
CA ILE A 138 -2.76 -1.24 -13.28
C ILE A 138 -1.48 -1.35 -14.12
N ARG A 139 -1.27 -0.41 -15.06
CA ARG A 139 -0.04 -0.36 -15.86
C ARG A 139 1.20 -0.18 -15.01
N SER A 140 1.16 0.74 -14.03
CA SER A 140 2.30 1.02 -13.16
C SER A 140 2.76 -0.23 -12.37
N PHE A 141 1.84 -1.09 -11.94
CA PHE A 141 2.19 -2.38 -11.32
C PHE A 141 2.78 -3.38 -12.33
N ASN A 142 2.17 -3.52 -13.51
CA ASN A 142 2.64 -4.47 -14.53
C ASN A 142 3.98 -4.09 -15.16
N GLU A 143 4.31 -2.79 -15.20
CA GLU A 143 5.57 -2.27 -15.73
C GLU A 143 6.67 -2.19 -14.66
N ASP A 144 6.41 -2.66 -13.43
CA ASP A 144 7.31 -2.56 -12.28
C ASP A 144 7.81 -1.11 -12.06
N LYS A 145 6.89 -0.13 -12.14
CA LYS A 145 7.24 1.27 -11.99
C LYS A 145 7.86 1.49 -10.60
N PRO A 146 9.05 2.11 -10.51
CA PRO A 146 9.66 2.40 -9.22
C PRO A 146 8.71 3.15 -8.30
N TYR A 147 8.54 2.66 -7.07
CA TYR A 147 7.60 3.23 -6.11
C TYR A 147 7.79 4.74 -5.92
N SER A 148 9.04 5.21 -5.89
CA SER A 148 9.38 6.63 -5.77
C SER A 148 8.89 7.47 -6.94
N GLN A 149 8.85 6.92 -8.15
CA GLN A 149 8.28 7.58 -9.33
C GLN A 149 6.75 7.51 -9.26
N PHE A 150 6.19 6.33 -8.96
CA PHE A 150 4.75 6.11 -8.89
C PHE A 150 4.03 7.06 -7.91
N ILE A 151 4.59 7.30 -6.72
CA ILE A 151 4.01 8.24 -5.76
C ILE A 151 4.22 9.69 -6.16
N LYS A 152 5.36 10.01 -6.78
CA LYS A 152 5.67 11.38 -7.20
C LYS A 152 4.76 11.83 -8.34
N GLU A 153 4.49 10.95 -9.30
CA GLU A 153 3.54 11.20 -10.38
C GLU A 153 2.13 11.50 -9.84
N GLN A 154 1.70 10.85 -8.76
CA GLN A 154 0.38 11.10 -8.17
C GLN A 154 0.29 12.42 -7.39
N LEU A 155 1.38 12.83 -6.74
CA LEU A 155 1.41 14.04 -5.91
C LEU A 155 1.80 15.31 -6.68
N ALA A 156 2.53 15.17 -7.79
CA ALA A 156 3.13 16.30 -8.49
C ALA A 156 3.38 16.01 -9.98
N GLY A 157 2.58 15.14 -10.61
CA GLY A 157 2.81 14.69 -11.99
C GLY A 157 2.76 15.80 -13.05
N ASP A 158 2.01 16.85 -12.79
CA ASP A 158 1.87 18.07 -13.58
C ASP A 158 2.98 19.10 -13.32
N GLU A 159 3.76 18.91 -12.26
CA GLU A 159 4.89 19.77 -11.86
C GLU A 159 6.25 19.10 -12.11
N LEU A 160 6.28 17.93 -12.77
CA LEU A 160 7.52 17.25 -13.14
C LEU A 160 8.22 17.93 -14.32
N ASP A 161 9.55 17.86 -14.35
CA ASP A 161 10.38 18.37 -15.46
C ASP A 161 9.92 17.83 -16.84
N GLN A 162 9.43 16.59 -16.87
CA GLN A 162 8.82 15.98 -18.05
C GLN A 162 7.38 15.58 -17.76
N VAL A 163 6.45 16.45 -18.16
CA VAL A 163 5.01 16.17 -18.09
C VAL A 163 4.61 15.26 -19.26
N THR A 164 3.97 14.14 -18.94
CA THR A 164 3.42 13.21 -19.94
C THR A 164 1.92 13.00 -19.69
N ASN A 165 1.24 12.31 -20.60
CA ASN A 165 -0.16 11.96 -20.39
C ASN A 165 -0.35 11.13 -19.11
N ASP A 166 0.57 10.21 -18.80
CA ASP A 166 0.47 9.38 -17.60
C ASP A 166 0.70 10.20 -16.32
N THR A 167 1.61 11.18 -16.33
CA THR A 167 1.85 12.02 -15.15
C THR A 167 0.66 12.95 -14.88
N ILE A 168 0.02 13.48 -15.93
CA ILE A 168 -1.23 14.24 -15.81
C ILE A 168 -2.37 13.35 -15.28
N ILE A 169 -2.51 12.12 -15.82
CA ILE A 169 -3.51 11.17 -15.34
C ILE A 169 -3.28 10.84 -13.87
N ALA A 170 -2.02 10.67 -13.45
CA ALA A 170 -1.65 10.38 -12.07
C ALA A 170 -2.01 11.52 -11.10
N THR A 171 -1.84 12.79 -11.48
CA THR A 171 -2.32 13.94 -10.69
C THR A 171 -3.84 13.92 -10.48
N GLY A 172 -4.58 13.15 -11.28
CA GLY A 172 -6.00 12.83 -11.05
C GLY A 172 -6.31 12.28 -9.65
N TYR A 173 -5.30 11.83 -8.89
CA TYR A 173 -5.35 11.54 -7.45
C TYR A 173 -6.16 12.58 -6.65
N TYR A 174 -5.93 13.88 -6.90
CA TYR A 174 -6.62 14.97 -6.17
C TYR A 174 -8.10 15.13 -6.52
N ARG A 175 -8.60 14.37 -7.50
CA ARG A 175 -10.01 14.34 -7.90
C ARG A 175 -10.71 13.01 -7.60
N LEU A 176 -10.02 12.10 -6.90
CA LEU A 176 -10.60 10.89 -6.33
C LEU A 176 -11.34 11.20 -5.02
N GLY A 177 -12.06 10.21 -4.48
CA GLY A 177 -12.88 10.39 -3.28
C GLY A 177 -14.26 11.00 -3.57
N LEU A 178 -14.90 11.46 -2.51
CA LEU A 178 -16.25 12.04 -2.56
C LEU A 178 -16.27 13.29 -3.43
N TRP A 179 -17.32 13.46 -4.23
CA TRP A 179 -17.57 14.74 -4.92
C TRP A 179 -19.03 15.10 -4.78
N ASP A 180 -19.28 16.20 -4.06
CA ASP A 180 -20.55 16.90 -4.03
C ASP A 180 -20.63 17.89 -5.21
N ASP A 181 -21.51 17.63 -6.17
CA ASP A 181 -21.64 18.47 -7.37
C ASP A 181 -22.59 19.66 -7.19
N GLU A 182 -23.26 19.76 -6.04
CA GLU A 182 -24.16 20.88 -5.69
C GLU A 182 -24.07 21.21 -4.19
N PRO A 183 -22.90 21.64 -3.68
CA PRO A 183 -22.74 21.89 -2.25
C PRO A 183 -23.57 23.08 -1.77
N ALA A 184 -24.36 22.86 -0.72
CA ALA A 184 -25.18 23.92 -0.11
C ALA A 184 -24.32 25.07 0.48
N ASP A 185 -23.14 24.74 1.00
CA ASP A 185 -22.11 25.70 1.43
C ASP A 185 -20.81 25.40 0.67
N PRO A 186 -20.50 26.15 -0.41
CA PRO A 186 -19.31 25.91 -1.21
C PRO A 186 -18.00 26.07 -0.44
N LEU A 187 -17.94 26.97 0.55
CA LEU A 187 -16.71 27.21 1.31
C LEU A 187 -16.45 26.05 2.27
N LEU A 188 -17.49 25.59 2.96
CA LEU A 188 -17.39 24.40 3.80
C LEU A 188 -17.00 23.15 3.00
N SER A 189 -17.63 22.96 1.83
CA SER A 189 -17.31 21.83 0.94
C SER A 189 -15.84 21.86 0.50
N TYR A 190 -15.34 23.02 0.08
CA TYR A 190 -13.94 23.19 -0.30
C TYR A 190 -12.95 22.81 0.82
N TYR A 191 -13.18 23.27 2.06
CA TYR A 191 -12.31 22.88 3.18
C TYR A 191 -12.47 21.42 3.62
N ASN A 192 -13.62 20.80 3.38
CA ASN A 192 -13.79 19.36 3.58
C ASN A 192 -13.04 18.56 2.50
N GLU A 193 -13.03 19.00 1.24
CA GLU A 193 -12.19 18.40 0.19
C GLU A 193 -10.70 18.50 0.56
N LEU A 194 -10.23 19.64 1.06
CA LEU A 194 -8.84 19.81 1.51
C LEU A 194 -8.49 18.90 2.70
N ASP A 195 -9.37 18.79 3.70
CA ASP A 195 -9.20 17.85 4.83
C ASP A 195 -9.13 16.40 4.33
N ASP A 196 -9.99 16.03 3.38
CA ASP A 196 -9.99 14.71 2.76
C ASP A 196 -8.65 14.46 2.04
N ILE A 197 -8.14 15.42 1.25
CA ILE A 197 -6.82 15.31 0.61
C ILE A 197 -5.69 15.17 1.63
N VAL A 198 -5.69 15.98 2.70
CA VAL A 198 -4.68 15.89 3.78
C VAL A 198 -4.70 14.52 4.44
N SER A 199 -5.90 14.05 4.80
CA SER A 199 -6.14 12.77 5.44
C SER A 199 -5.56 11.60 4.64
N THR A 200 -5.95 11.49 3.36
CA THR A 200 -5.51 10.38 2.52
C THR A 200 -4.05 10.51 2.17
N THR A 201 -3.56 11.73 1.92
CA THR A 201 -2.14 11.90 1.60
C THR A 201 -1.26 11.49 2.78
N SER A 202 -1.63 11.88 4.00
CA SER A 202 -0.85 11.49 5.18
C SER A 202 -0.91 9.98 5.45
N GLN A 203 -2.09 9.38 5.34
CA GLN A 203 -2.26 7.97 5.66
C GLN A 203 -1.62 7.06 4.61
N VAL A 204 -1.80 7.36 3.33
CA VAL A 204 -1.34 6.51 2.22
C VAL A 204 0.16 6.65 1.98
N PHE A 205 0.69 7.87 1.98
CA PHE A 205 2.09 8.12 1.58
C PHE A 205 3.04 8.27 2.76
N LEU A 206 2.56 8.77 3.91
CA LEU A 206 3.40 8.94 5.10
C LEU A 206 3.19 7.85 6.14
N GLY A 207 2.09 7.09 6.07
CA GLY A 207 1.69 6.15 7.11
C GLY A 207 1.30 6.83 8.42
N LEU A 208 0.84 8.08 8.36
CA LEU A 208 0.51 8.91 9.53
C LEU A 208 -0.95 9.37 9.50
N THR A 209 -1.59 9.41 10.67
CA THR A 209 -2.97 9.89 10.83
C THR A 209 -2.98 11.36 11.24
N LEU A 210 -2.93 12.29 10.28
CA LEU A 210 -2.93 13.71 10.60
C LEU A 210 -4.31 14.25 11.02
N ASN A 211 -5.40 13.52 10.81
CA ASN A 211 -6.78 13.98 11.03
C ASN A 211 -7.06 14.53 12.44
N CYS A 212 -6.51 13.91 13.49
CA CYS A 212 -6.71 14.41 14.85
C CYS A 212 -6.07 15.80 15.05
N ALA A 213 -4.99 16.07 14.30
CA ALA A 213 -4.28 17.34 14.32
C ALA A 213 -5.08 18.49 13.69
N ARG A 214 -6.28 18.24 13.13
CA ARG A 214 -7.18 19.28 12.61
C ARG A 214 -7.74 20.18 13.70
N CYS A 215 -8.08 19.62 14.86
CA CYS A 215 -8.80 20.35 15.92
C CYS A 215 -7.96 20.60 17.18
N HIS A 216 -6.96 19.76 17.43
CA HIS A 216 -6.07 19.84 18.59
C HIS A 216 -4.73 19.17 18.25
N GLU A 217 -3.69 19.28 19.08
CA GLU A 217 -2.45 18.53 18.85
C GLU A 217 -2.70 17.02 18.79
N HIS A 218 -2.00 16.30 17.93
CA HIS A 218 -2.22 14.86 17.79
C HIS A 218 -1.97 14.12 19.11
N LYS A 219 -2.87 13.19 19.46
CA LYS A 219 -2.92 12.59 20.82
C LYS A 219 -1.68 11.79 21.19
N ILE A 220 -1.02 11.16 20.21
CA ILE A 220 0.05 10.18 20.43
C ILE A 220 1.29 10.53 19.60
N ASP A 221 1.10 10.71 18.30
CA ASP A 221 2.17 11.12 17.39
C ASP A 221 2.59 12.57 17.59
N PRO A 222 3.87 12.92 17.36
CA PRO A 222 4.43 14.24 17.58
C PRO A 222 4.05 15.20 16.44
N VAL A 223 2.75 15.39 16.19
CA VAL A 223 2.22 16.29 15.17
C VAL A 223 1.48 17.46 15.85
N PRO A 224 2.08 18.66 15.86
CA PRO A 224 1.42 19.88 16.32
C PRO A 224 0.17 20.22 15.50
N HIS A 225 -0.79 20.89 16.14
CA HIS A 225 -1.99 21.43 15.47
C HIS A 225 -1.64 22.36 14.30
N GLU A 226 -0.61 23.20 14.45
CA GLU A 226 -0.15 24.11 13.39
C GLU A 226 0.38 23.37 12.16
N ASP A 227 1.05 22.23 12.35
CA ASP A 227 1.64 21.47 11.25
C ASP A 227 0.58 20.82 10.36
N TYR A 228 -0.62 20.52 10.89
CA TYR A 228 -1.77 20.13 10.07
C TYR A 228 -2.12 21.22 9.05
N TYR A 229 -2.23 22.49 9.50
CA TYR A 229 -2.59 23.59 8.60
C TYR A 229 -1.44 23.98 7.65
N ARG A 230 -0.18 23.85 8.09
CA ARG A 230 0.98 24.00 7.18
C ARG A 230 0.96 22.94 6.10
N PHE A 231 0.57 21.70 6.42
CA PHE A 231 0.44 20.64 5.44
C PHE A 231 -0.74 20.89 4.49
N MET A 232 -1.89 21.30 5.01
CA MET A 232 -3.06 21.71 4.21
C MET A 232 -2.74 22.85 3.24
N ALA A 233 -1.89 23.81 3.64
CA ALA A 233 -1.53 24.97 2.83
C ALA A 233 -0.88 24.58 1.49
N PHE A 234 -0.15 23.46 1.40
CA PHE A 234 0.40 22.95 0.14
C PHE A 234 -0.68 22.62 -0.90
N PHE A 235 -1.87 22.22 -0.46
CA PHE A 235 -2.99 21.86 -1.35
C PHE A 235 -3.96 23.03 -1.58
N HIS A 236 -3.98 24.00 -0.67
CA HIS A 236 -4.83 25.19 -0.81
C HIS A 236 -4.31 26.17 -1.88
N GLY A 237 -2.98 26.31 -1.99
CA GLY A 237 -2.35 27.35 -2.82
C GLY A 237 -2.08 28.64 -2.06
#